data_AF-A0A3R7DQ48-F1
#
_entry.id   AF-A0A3R7DQ48-F1
#
_cell.length_a   1.000
_cell.length_b   1.000
_cell.length_c   1.000
_cell.angle_alpha   90.00
_cell.angle_beta   90.00
_cell.angle_gamma   90.00
#
_symmetry.space_group_name_H-M   'P 1'
#
loop_
_entity.id
_entity.type
_entity.pdbx_description
1 polymer ?
#
loop_
_entity_poly.entity_id
_entity_poly.type
_entity_poly.pdbx_seq_one_letter_code
_entity_poly.pdbx_strand_id
1 'polypeptide(L)'
;MTKNYIGTKIITAWHEERDGREGYAVKYEDGYMSWSPKETFEAAYRVIEGDAQSLTFGDAVAMLKAGMKVARSGWNGKGMFLFLVPGSTFSVNRPPLLGIYPEGTQIDYCPHIDMKTADGKIVPWLASQTDVMAEDWQVLG
;
A
#
# COMPACT_ATOMS: atom_id res chain seq x y z
N MET A 1 -29.26 16.35 -6.58
CA MET A 1 -28.64 16.45 -5.24
C MET A 1 -27.16 16.16 -5.40
N THR A 2 -26.29 16.99 -4.82
CA THR A 2 -24.82 16.82 -4.90
C THR A 2 -24.32 16.00 -3.72
N LYS A 3 -23.32 15.13 -3.93
CA LYS A 3 -22.66 14.32 -2.89
C LYS A 3 -21.14 14.40 -3.02
N ASN A 4 -20.43 14.24 -1.92
CA ASN A 4 -18.97 14.16 -1.89
C ASN A 4 -18.51 12.70 -1.93
N TYR A 5 -17.41 12.42 -2.61
CA TYR A 5 -16.86 11.08 -2.79
C TYR A 5 -15.36 11.08 -2.48
N ILE A 6 -14.87 9.99 -1.88
CA ILE A 6 -13.44 9.70 -1.70
C ILE A 6 -13.14 8.36 -2.36
N GLY A 7 -11.99 8.25 -3.00
CA GLY A 7 -11.56 7.02 -3.64
C GLY A 7 -10.04 6.94 -3.72
N THR A 8 -9.53 5.71 -3.78
CA THR A 8 -8.11 5.39 -3.98
C THR A 8 -7.98 4.64 -5.29
N LYS A 9 -7.03 5.04 -6.14
CA LYS A 9 -6.80 4.43 -7.46
C LYS A 9 -5.32 4.56 -7.81
N ILE A 10 -4.80 3.54 -8.49
CA ILE A 10 -3.49 3.60 -9.14
C ILE A 10 -3.75 4.04 -10.58
N ILE A 11 -2.99 5.03 -11.05
CA ILE A 11 -3.10 5.59 -12.40
C ILE A 11 -1.71 5.70 -13.01
N THR A 12 -1.66 5.79 -14.33
CA THR A 12 -0.45 6.21 -15.05
C THR A 12 -0.67 7.63 -15.54
N ALA A 13 0.31 8.51 -15.36
CA ALA A 13 0.23 9.88 -15.86
C ALA A 13 1.54 10.34 -16.48
N TRP A 14 1.44 11.29 -17.40
CA TRP A 14 2.59 11.97 -18.00
C TRP A 14 2.24 13.43 -18.24
N HIS A 15 3.26 14.28 -18.24
CA HIS A 15 3.10 15.71 -18.50
C HIS A 15 2.48 15.94 -19.88
N GLU A 16 1.42 16.74 -19.94
CA GLU A 16 0.74 17.14 -21.17
C GLU A 16 0.20 18.56 -21.01
N GLU A 17 0.62 19.48 -21.89
CA GLU A 17 -0.02 20.79 -22.00
C GLU A 17 -1.30 20.70 -22.83
N ARG A 18 -2.37 21.36 -22.37
CA ARG A 18 -3.64 21.45 -23.10
C ARG A 18 -4.19 22.88 -23.01
N ASP A 19 -4.56 23.44 -24.15
CA ASP A 19 -5.10 24.81 -24.27
C ASP A 19 -4.23 25.89 -23.58
N GLY A 20 -2.91 25.73 -23.67
CA GLY A 20 -1.93 26.64 -23.05
C GLY A 20 -1.79 26.51 -21.54
N ARG A 21 -2.28 25.42 -20.94
CA ARG A 21 -2.16 25.14 -19.50
C ARG A 21 -1.33 23.87 -19.25
N GLU A 22 -0.45 23.92 -18.27
CA GLU A 22 0.27 22.75 -17.78
C GLU A 22 -0.67 21.76 -17.08
N GLY A 23 -0.41 20.47 -17.29
CA GLY A 23 -1.17 19.41 -16.66
C GLY A 23 -0.64 18.04 -16.99
N TYR A 24 -1.48 17.05 -16.75
CA TYR A 24 -1.16 15.65 -16.92
C TYR A 24 -2.25 14.94 -17.70
N ALA A 25 -1.85 14.18 -18.70
CA ALA A 25 -2.66 13.09 -19.21
C ALA A 25 -2.73 12.01 -18.13
N VAL A 26 -3.91 11.46 -17.87
CA VAL A 26 -4.15 10.43 -16.87
C VAL A 26 -4.81 9.24 -17.54
N LYS A 27 -4.16 8.08 -17.47
CA LYS A 27 -4.64 6.79 -17.92
C LYS A 27 -5.04 5.93 -16.73
N TYR A 28 -6.27 5.42 -16.77
CA TYR A 28 -6.82 4.50 -15.79
C TYR A 28 -6.57 3.05 -16.21
N GLU A 29 -6.72 2.12 -15.28
CA GLU A 29 -6.50 0.68 -15.51
C GLU A 29 -7.38 0.12 -16.64
N ASP A 30 -8.64 0.57 -16.72
CA ASP A 30 -9.59 0.20 -17.77
C ASP A 30 -9.28 0.85 -19.14
N GLY A 31 -8.22 1.65 -19.22
CA GLY A 31 -7.84 2.39 -20.41
C GLY A 31 -8.57 3.72 -20.61
N TYR A 32 -9.48 4.10 -19.71
CA TYR A 32 -10.07 5.44 -19.74
C TYR A 32 -8.98 6.50 -19.63
N MET A 33 -9.14 7.58 -20.40
CA MET A 33 -8.18 8.67 -20.50
C MET A 33 -8.85 9.96 -20.06
N SER A 34 -8.17 10.74 -19.23
CA SER A 34 -8.57 12.08 -18.85
C SER A 34 -7.37 13.02 -18.84
N TRP A 35 -7.62 14.32 -18.70
CA TRP A 35 -6.57 15.30 -18.48
C TRP A 35 -6.88 16.07 -17.19
N SER A 36 -5.85 16.34 -16.39
CA SER A 36 -5.96 17.08 -15.14
C SER A 36 -5.01 18.28 -15.16
N PRO A 37 -5.46 19.48 -14.75
CA PRO A 37 -4.56 20.60 -14.50
C PRO A 37 -3.46 20.22 -13.50
N LYS A 38 -2.27 20.79 -13.66
CA LYS A 38 -1.08 20.47 -12.83
C LYS A 38 -1.35 20.56 -11.34
N GLU A 39 -1.80 21.70 -10.85
CA GLU A 39 -2.06 21.92 -9.41
C GLU A 39 -3.09 20.94 -8.86
N THR A 40 -4.15 20.65 -9.62
CA THR A 40 -5.19 19.67 -9.23
C THR A 40 -4.62 18.25 -9.18
N PHE A 41 -3.75 17.90 -10.12
CA PHE A 41 -3.12 16.59 -10.16
C PHE A 41 -2.13 16.41 -9.01
N GLU A 42 -1.18 17.34 -8.85
CA GLU A 42 -0.14 17.26 -7.81
C GLU A 42 -0.72 17.32 -6.39
N ALA A 43 -1.87 17.98 -6.18
CA ALA A 43 -2.57 17.96 -4.90
C ALA A 43 -3.30 16.64 -4.62
N ALA A 44 -3.73 15.91 -5.65
CA ALA A 44 -4.57 14.72 -5.52
C ALA A 44 -3.79 13.40 -5.58
N TYR A 45 -2.67 13.37 -6.32
CA TYR A 45 -1.91 12.16 -6.62
C TYR A 45 -0.50 12.23 -6.03
N ARG A 46 0.00 11.08 -5.59
CA ARG A 46 1.37 10.89 -5.12
C ARG A 46 2.03 9.83 -5.97
N VAL A 47 3.27 10.07 -6.36
CA VAL A 47 4.06 9.10 -7.11
C VAL A 47 4.38 7.89 -6.22
N ILE A 48 4.29 6.68 -6.79
CA ILE A 48 4.58 5.41 -6.09
C ILE A 48 5.86 4.74 -6.62
N GLU A 49 6.62 5.46 -7.45
CA GLU A 49 7.85 5.00 -8.10
C GLU A 49 8.94 6.06 -7.98
N GLY A 50 10.21 5.63 -8.01
CA GLY A 50 11.37 6.51 -7.90
C GLY A 50 11.60 7.05 -6.47
N ASP A 51 12.50 8.02 -6.36
CA ASP A 51 13.00 8.51 -5.07
C ASP A 51 12.12 9.62 -4.45
N ALA A 52 11.22 10.21 -5.23
CA ALA A 52 10.37 11.33 -4.81
C ALA A 52 9.06 10.89 -4.10
N GLN A 53 8.99 9.63 -3.67
CA GLN A 53 7.81 9.09 -3.00
C GLN A 53 7.63 9.71 -1.60
N SER A 54 6.41 10.18 -1.33
CA SER A 54 5.96 10.69 -0.03
C SER A 54 4.53 10.23 0.22
N LEU A 55 4.35 8.93 0.41
CA LEU A 55 3.04 8.30 0.55
C LEU A 55 2.51 8.47 1.99
N THR A 56 1.20 8.63 2.09
CA THR A 56 0.51 8.60 3.39
C THR A 56 0.39 7.17 3.90
N PHE A 57 0.05 7.00 5.17
CA PHE A 57 -0.31 5.69 5.71
C PHE A 57 -1.46 5.01 4.94
N GLY A 58 -2.47 5.78 4.52
CA GLY A 58 -3.59 5.25 3.74
C GLY A 58 -3.15 4.69 2.38
N ASP A 59 -2.24 5.39 1.70
CA ASP A 59 -1.64 4.91 0.45
C ASP A 59 -0.79 3.65 0.70
N ALA A 60 -0.01 3.61 1.78
CA ALA A 60 0.80 2.44 2.15
C ALA A 60 -0.06 1.19 2.35
N VAL A 61 -1.22 1.33 3.03
CA VAL A 61 -2.19 0.24 3.18
C VAL A 61 -2.79 -0.18 1.84
N ALA A 62 -3.08 0.77 0.94
CA ALA A 62 -3.56 0.45 -0.40
C ALA A 62 -2.51 -0.34 -1.21
N MET A 63 -1.23 0.03 -1.10
CA MET A 63 -0.13 -0.68 -1.77
C MET A 63 0.11 -2.08 -1.18
N LEU A 64 0.01 -2.24 0.14
CA LEU A 64 0.04 -3.55 0.79
C LEU A 64 -1.08 -4.47 0.29
N LYS A 65 -2.31 -3.94 0.15
CA LYS A 65 -3.43 -4.68 -0.43
C LYS A 65 -3.22 -5.03 -1.91
N ALA A 66 -2.45 -4.23 -2.64
CA ALA A 66 -2.03 -4.52 -3.99
C ALA A 66 -0.85 -5.53 -4.08
N GLY A 67 -0.40 -6.08 -2.94
CA GLY A 67 0.69 -7.06 -2.88
C GLY A 67 2.09 -6.44 -2.89
N MET A 68 2.19 -5.12 -2.85
CA MET A 68 3.47 -4.41 -2.81
C MET A 68 4.07 -4.43 -1.41
N LYS A 69 5.40 -4.27 -1.33
CA LYS A 69 6.11 -4.03 -0.08
C LYS A 69 6.23 -2.53 0.16
N VAL A 70 6.11 -2.11 1.41
CA VAL A 70 6.24 -0.69 1.78
C VAL A 70 7.19 -0.49 2.95
N ALA A 71 7.82 0.67 3.01
CA ALA A 71 8.66 1.08 4.13
C ALA A 71 8.54 2.59 4.38
N ARG A 72 8.92 3.03 5.57
CA ARG A 72 9.18 4.46 5.85
C ARG A 72 10.52 4.86 5.24
N SER A 73 10.65 6.12 4.80
CA SER A 73 11.90 6.63 4.21
C SER A 73 13.13 6.36 5.11
N GLY A 74 12.99 6.60 6.42
CA GLY A 74 14.05 6.36 7.41
C GLY A 74 14.31 4.89 7.75
N TRP A 75 13.48 3.96 7.29
CA TRP A 75 13.64 2.51 7.51
C TRP A 75 14.45 1.83 6.41
N ASN A 76 14.41 2.34 5.17
CA ASN A 76 15.02 1.68 4.02
C ASN A 76 16.57 1.62 4.10
N GLY A 77 17.20 2.43 4.96
CA GLY A 77 18.63 2.28 5.30
C GLY A 77 18.96 1.06 6.18
N LYS A 78 17.94 0.38 6.72
CA LYS A 78 18.07 -0.83 7.57
C LYS A 78 17.44 -2.07 6.93
N GLY A 79 17.02 -2.00 5.66
CA GLY A 79 16.39 -3.12 4.95
C GLY A 79 15.11 -3.66 5.61
N MET A 80 14.41 -2.78 6.32
CA MET A 80 13.12 -3.06 6.97
C MET A 80 11.98 -2.77 6.01
N PHE A 81 10.95 -3.63 6.00
CA PHE A 81 9.75 -3.39 5.20
C PHE A 81 8.54 -4.15 5.74
N LEU A 82 7.37 -3.69 5.34
CA LEU A 82 6.08 -4.32 5.57
C LEU A 82 5.62 -5.07 4.33
N PHE A 83 4.89 -6.16 4.56
CA PHE A 83 4.20 -6.91 3.52
C PHE A 83 2.91 -7.50 4.07
N LEU A 84 1.91 -7.69 3.21
CA LEU A 84 0.65 -8.30 3.58
C LEU A 84 0.77 -9.82 3.47
N VAL A 85 0.47 -10.53 4.55
CA VAL A 85 0.23 -11.97 4.51
C VAL A 85 -1.25 -12.18 4.19
N PRO A 86 -1.58 -12.81 3.04
CA PRO A 86 -2.98 -13.05 2.69
C PRO A 86 -3.59 -14.04 3.67
N GLY A 87 -4.89 -13.89 3.90
CA GLY A 87 -5.65 -14.89 4.65
C GLY A 87 -5.67 -16.22 3.90
N SER A 88 -5.87 -17.31 4.63
CA SER A 88 -5.97 -18.64 4.03
C SER A 88 -6.88 -19.56 4.84
N THR A 89 -7.50 -20.50 4.14
CA THR A 89 -8.31 -21.56 4.77
C THR A 89 -7.55 -22.88 4.65
N PHE A 90 -7.33 -23.57 5.76
CA PHE A 90 -6.63 -24.86 5.76
C PHE A 90 -7.03 -25.74 6.95
N SER A 91 -6.76 -27.04 6.83
CA SER A 91 -6.92 -27.99 7.93
C SER A 91 -5.73 -27.95 8.88
N VAL A 92 -6.01 -27.86 10.17
CA VAL A 92 -5.00 -27.90 11.22
C VAL A 92 -4.21 -29.22 11.15
N ASN A 93 -2.91 -29.10 10.92
CA ASN A 93 -2.00 -30.24 10.75
C ASN A 93 -0.62 -30.03 11.38
N ARG A 94 -0.42 -28.93 12.12
CA ARG A 94 0.88 -28.58 12.72
C ARG A 94 0.73 -27.71 13.98
N PRO A 95 1.70 -27.76 14.93
CA PRO A 95 1.76 -26.82 16.04
C PRO A 95 2.02 -25.37 15.55
N PRO A 96 1.65 -24.33 16.34
CA PRO A 96 0.97 -24.43 17.64
C PRO A 96 -0.55 -24.65 17.51
N LEU A 97 -1.10 -24.74 16.29
CA LEU A 97 -2.53 -24.93 16.08
C LEU A 97 -3.00 -26.30 16.60
N LEU A 98 -2.17 -27.33 16.45
CA LEU A 98 -2.30 -28.57 17.23
C LEU A 98 -2.11 -28.23 18.72
N GLY A 99 -3.21 -28.28 19.48
CA GLY A 99 -3.27 -27.86 20.88
C GLY A 99 -4.24 -26.70 21.14
N ILE A 100 -4.61 -25.96 20.08
CA ILE A 100 -5.68 -24.95 20.11
C ILE A 100 -6.96 -25.52 19.48
N TYR A 101 -6.81 -26.27 18.39
CA TYR A 101 -7.90 -26.93 17.68
C TYR A 101 -7.63 -28.44 17.54
N PRO A 102 -8.67 -29.28 17.43
CA PRO A 102 -8.51 -30.67 17.01
C PRO A 102 -7.80 -30.76 15.65
N GLU A 103 -6.95 -31.77 15.47
CA GLU A 103 -6.34 -32.07 14.18
C GLU A 103 -7.42 -32.26 13.10
N GLY A 104 -7.17 -31.75 11.89
CA GLY A 104 -8.12 -31.78 10.77
C GLY A 104 -9.17 -30.67 10.78
N THR A 105 -9.33 -29.92 11.88
CA THR A 105 -10.26 -28.76 11.94
C THR A 105 -9.94 -27.78 10.83
N GLN A 106 -10.93 -27.42 10.02
CA GLN A 106 -10.80 -26.36 9.04
C GLN A 106 -10.88 -25.01 9.74
N ILE A 107 -9.88 -24.16 9.52
CA ILE A 107 -9.83 -22.82 10.09
C ILE A 107 -9.63 -21.78 9.00
N ASP A 108 -10.11 -20.57 9.26
CA ASP A 108 -9.86 -19.37 8.46
C ASP A 108 -8.82 -18.51 9.17
N TYR A 109 -7.60 -18.49 8.62
CA TYR A 109 -6.51 -17.66 9.11
C TYR A 109 -6.60 -16.27 8.49
N CYS A 110 -6.80 -15.25 9.33
CA CYS A 110 -7.03 -13.89 8.87
C CYS A 110 -5.79 -13.25 8.19
N PRO A 111 -5.99 -12.38 7.19
CA PRO A 111 -4.91 -11.56 6.65
C PRO A 111 -4.36 -10.62 7.73
N HIS A 112 -3.06 -10.36 7.69
CA HIS A 112 -2.34 -9.52 8.64
C HIS A 112 -1.08 -8.96 7.98
N ILE A 113 -0.49 -7.93 8.59
CA ILE A 113 0.73 -7.29 8.09
C ILE A 113 1.89 -7.78 8.95
N ASP A 114 2.93 -8.26 8.28
CA ASP A 114 4.20 -8.62 8.90
C ASP A 114 5.27 -7.61 8.51
N MET A 115 6.27 -7.49 9.38
CA MET A 115 7.48 -6.72 9.15
C MET A 115 8.67 -7.66 9.02
N LYS A 116 9.52 -7.43 8.02
CA LYS A 116 10.92 -7.83 8.09
C LYS A 116 11.70 -6.78 8.87
N THR A 117 12.27 -7.16 10.00
CA THR A 117 13.03 -6.27 10.89
C THR A 117 14.45 -6.01 10.35
N ALA A 118 15.15 -5.06 10.98
CA ALA A 118 16.51 -4.68 10.61
C ALA A 118 17.51 -5.84 10.74
N ASP A 119 17.29 -6.75 11.70
CA ASP A 119 18.07 -7.96 11.92
C ASP A 119 17.54 -9.17 11.14
N GLY A 120 16.61 -8.96 10.21
CA GLY A 120 16.14 -9.98 9.26
C GLY A 120 15.10 -10.96 9.81
N LYS A 121 14.50 -10.68 10.97
CA LYS A 121 13.40 -11.49 11.53
C LYS A 121 12.06 -11.07 10.92
N ILE A 122 11.07 -11.97 10.98
CA ILE A 122 9.69 -11.70 10.61
C ILE A 122 8.87 -11.60 11.89
N VAL A 123 8.12 -10.51 12.03
CA VAL A 123 7.25 -10.27 13.18
C VAL A 123 5.92 -9.70 12.73
N PRO A 124 4.80 -10.07 13.39
CA PRO A 124 3.54 -9.36 13.22
C PRO A 124 3.74 -7.87 13.51
N TRP A 125 3.30 -7.03 12.58
CA TRP A 125 3.46 -5.59 12.70
C TRP A 125 2.24 -4.94 13.35
N LEU A 126 2.51 -4.02 14.27
CA LEU A 126 1.52 -3.16 14.88
C LEU A 126 1.83 -1.71 14.51
N ALA A 127 0.87 -1.04 13.86
CA ALA A 127 1.00 0.37 13.53
C ALA A 127 0.92 1.23 14.80
N SER A 128 1.95 2.04 15.05
CA SER A 128 1.91 3.08 16.09
C SER A 128 1.17 4.31 15.60
N GLN A 129 0.77 5.21 16.50
CA GLN A 129 0.19 6.50 16.09
C GLN A 129 1.14 7.33 15.22
N THR A 130 2.45 7.23 15.48
CA THR A 130 3.47 7.87 14.65
C THR A 130 3.61 7.25 13.28
N ASP A 131 3.22 5.99 13.08
CA ASP A 131 3.17 5.33 11.76
C ASP A 131 1.92 5.73 10.97
N VAL A 132 0.79 5.90 11.69
CA VAL A 132 -0.50 6.27 11.09
C VAL A 132 -0.49 7.73 10.61
N MET A 133 0.14 8.65 11.34
CA MET A 133 0.17 10.08 11.03
C MET A 133 1.28 10.48 10.05
N ALA A 134 1.78 9.51 9.31
CA ALA A 134 3.12 9.57 8.75
C ALA A 134 3.02 9.61 7.22
N GLU A 135 3.82 10.48 6.58
CA GLU A 135 3.68 10.80 5.15
C GLU A 135 4.94 10.53 4.30
N ASP A 136 5.90 9.77 4.84
CA ASP A 136 7.15 9.41 4.15
C ASP A 136 7.16 7.94 3.67
N TRP A 137 5.98 7.31 3.59
CA TRP A 137 5.90 5.93 3.14
C TRP A 137 6.33 5.81 1.69
N GLN A 138 6.92 4.67 1.34
CA GLN A 138 7.44 4.39 0.00
C GLN A 138 7.17 2.93 -0.35
N VAL A 139 6.87 2.69 -1.61
CA VAL A 139 6.84 1.36 -2.21
C VAL A 139 8.27 0.91 -2.50
N LEU A 140 8.56 -0.36 -2.22
CA LEU A 140 9.82 -0.99 -2.57
C LEU A 140 9.64 -1.82 -3.85
N GLY A 141 10.56 -1.61 -4.81
CA GLY A 141 10.67 -2.39 -6.04
C GLY A 141 11.29 -3.78 -5.84
#